data_AF-A0AA43C362-F1
#
_entry.id   AF-A0AA43C362-F1
#
_cell.length_a   1.000
_cell.length_b   1.000
_cell.length_c   1.000
_cell.angle_alpha   90.00
_cell.angle_beta   90.00
_cell.angle_gamma   90.00
#
_symmetry.space_group_name_H-M   'P 1'
#
loop_
_entity.id
_entity.type
_entity.pdbx_description
1 polymer ?
#
loop_
_entity_poly.entity_id
_entity_poly.type
_entity_poly.pdbx_seq_one_letter_code
_entity_poly.pdbx_strand_id
1 'polypeptide(L)'
;MAALPQIQDVDREETEEWIESLNAVVQSDGIERAHYLLEMLIDEARRAGANLPYSANTAYLNTILESREEHTPGDPAIEWRIRSLIRWNALAMVVQANRQSSELGGHIASFASSATLYDVGFNHFWHAPSAK
;
A
#
# COMPACT_ATOMS: atom_id res chain seq x y z
N MET A 1 -14.20 -2.67 -2.82
CA MET A 1 -14.46 -2.22 -4.21
C MET A 1 -15.76 -1.44 -4.21
N ALA A 2 -15.76 -0.20 -4.68
CA ALA A 2 -17.00 0.34 -5.20
C ALA A 2 -17.39 -0.58 -6.35
N ALA A 3 -18.55 -1.23 -6.26
CA ALA A 3 -19.05 -2.03 -7.36
C ALA A 3 -19.19 -1.07 -8.56
N LEU A 4 -18.56 -1.41 -9.69
CA LEU A 4 -18.89 -0.74 -10.94
C LEU A 4 -20.41 -0.83 -11.11
N PRO A 5 -21.09 0.26 -11.49
CA PRO A 5 -22.52 0.21 -11.70
C PRO A 5 -22.82 -0.96 -12.65
N GLN A 6 -23.76 -1.82 -12.27
CA GLN A 6 -24.26 -2.93 -13.09
C GLN A 6 -25.08 -2.34 -14.26
N ILE A 7 -24.40 -1.62 -15.13
CA ILE A 7 -24.90 -1.28 -16.45
C ILE A 7 -24.65 -2.55 -17.28
N GLN A 8 -25.70 -3.09 -17.87
CA GLN A 8 -25.55 -4.14 -18.86
C GLN A 8 -24.75 -3.52 -20.02
N ASP A 9 -23.53 -4.00 -20.22
CA ASP A 9 -22.67 -3.54 -21.29
C ASP A 9 -23.40 -3.75 -22.63
N VAL A 10 -23.76 -2.63 -23.26
CA VAL A 10 -24.61 -2.61 -24.46
C VAL A 10 -23.79 -2.99 -25.69
N ASP A 11 -22.49 -2.67 -25.67
CA ASP A 11 -21.54 -2.99 -26.73
C ASP A 11 -20.18 -3.34 -26.12
N ARG A 12 -19.94 -4.66 -26.02
CA ARG A 12 -18.73 -5.21 -25.44
C ARG A 12 -17.51 -4.96 -26.33
N GLU A 13 -17.70 -4.94 -27.65
CA GLU A 13 -16.59 -4.74 -28.60
C GLU A 13 -16.06 -3.31 -28.47
N GLU A 14 -16.96 -2.32 -28.42
CA GLU A 14 -16.58 -0.94 -28.11
C GLU A 14 -15.84 -0.83 -26.76
N THR A 15 -16.37 -1.43 -25.69
CA THR A 15 -15.73 -1.39 -24.37
C THR A 15 -14.31 -1.99 -24.40
N GLU A 16 -14.11 -3.11 -25.11
CA GLU A 16 -12.80 -3.74 -25.29
C GLU A 16 -11.85 -2.82 -26.10
N GLU A 17 -12.31 -2.19 -27.18
CA GLU A 17 -11.52 -1.24 -27.97
C GLU A 17 -11.07 -0.03 -27.15
N TRP A 18 -11.92 0.52 -26.28
CA TRP A 18 -11.56 1.63 -25.39
C TRP A 18 -10.49 1.22 -24.36
N ILE A 19 -10.62 0.02 -23.77
CA ILE A 19 -9.63 -0.52 -22.83
C ILE A 19 -8.30 -0.78 -23.55
N GLU A 20 -8.32 -1.37 -24.73
CA GLU A 20 -7.13 -1.59 -25.55
C GLU A 20 -6.46 -0.27 -25.94
N SER A 21 -7.24 0.74 -26.33
CA SER A 21 -6.74 2.07 -26.64
C SER A 21 -6.04 2.72 -25.44
N LEU A 22 -6.62 2.63 -24.24
CA LEU A 22 -5.98 3.12 -23.02
C LEU A 22 -4.68 2.36 -22.72
N ASN A 23 -4.68 1.04 -22.87
CA ASN A 23 -3.48 0.22 -22.67
C ASN A 23 -2.38 0.56 -23.67
N ALA A 24 -2.73 0.81 -24.93
CA ALA A 24 -1.79 1.22 -25.97
C ALA A 24 -1.11 2.55 -25.59
N VAL A 25 -1.86 3.53 -25.10
CA VAL A 25 -1.30 4.81 -24.60
C VAL A 25 -0.38 4.59 -23.40
N VAL A 26 -0.77 3.75 -22.44
CA VAL A 26 0.08 3.44 -21.28
C VAL A 26 1.41 2.83 -21.73
N GLN A 27 1.39 1.97 -22.75
CA GLN A 27 2.59 1.33 -23.29
C GLN A 27 3.46 2.27 -24.13
N SER A 28 2.86 3.16 -24.94
CA SER A 28 3.60 4.04 -25.84
C SER A 28 4.09 5.33 -25.17
N ASP A 29 3.20 5.98 -24.41
CA ASP A 29 3.37 7.35 -23.92
C ASP A 29 3.45 7.42 -22.38
N GLY A 30 3.15 6.31 -21.70
CA GLY A 30 3.29 6.17 -20.25
C GLY A 30 2.03 6.51 -19.45
N ILE A 31 2.11 6.24 -18.14
CA ILE A 31 0.98 6.36 -17.18
C ILE A 31 0.52 7.81 -17.03
N GLU A 32 1.44 8.79 -17.05
CA GLU A 32 1.09 10.20 -16.89
C GLU A 32 0.21 10.69 -18.05
N ARG A 33 0.52 10.26 -19.28
CA ARG A 33 -0.29 10.58 -20.45
C ARG A 33 -1.67 9.93 -20.39
N ALA A 34 -1.73 8.66 -20.00
CA ALA A 34 -3.00 7.96 -19.82
C ALA A 34 -3.88 8.64 -18.75
N HIS A 35 -3.29 9.05 -17.63
CA HIS A 35 -3.99 9.79 -16.57
C HIS A 35 -4.56 11.11 -17.09
N TYR A 36 -3.75 11.90 -17.81
CA TYR A 36 -4.21 13.14 -18.43
C TYR A 36 -5.40 12.91 -19.38
N LEU A 37 -5.38 11.87 -20.21
CA LEU A 37 -6.49 11.56 -21.11
C LEU A 37 -7.76 11.17 -20.34
N LEU A 38 -7.63 10.37 -19.28
CA LEU A 38 -8.76 10.02 -18.41
C LEU A 38 -9.36 11.26 -17.75
N GLU A 39 -8.55 12.19 -17.26
CA GLU A 39 -9.04 13.46 -16.70
C GLU A 39 -9.84 14.28 -17.73
N MET A 40 -9.35 14.36 -18.97
CA MET A 40 -10.05 15.05 -20.06
C MET A 40 -11.39 14.36 -20.41
N LEU A 41 -11.43 13.03 -20.47
CA LEU A 41 -12.65 12.26 -20.73
C LEU A 41 -13.66 12.44 -19.58
N ILE A 42 -13.20 12.45 -18.34
CA ILE A 42 -14.03 12.70 -17.15
C ILE A 42 -14.61 14.12 -17.19
N ASP A 43 -13.82 15.14 -17.57
CA ASP A 43 -14.31 16.51 -17.69
C ASP A 43 -15.37 16.64 -18.79
N GLU A 44 -15.13 16.04 -19.95
CA GLU A 44 -16.09 16.06 -21.07
C GLU A 44 -17.40 15.34 -20.71
N ALA A 45 -17.31 14.16 -20.08
CA ALA A 45 -18.48 13.43 -19.59
C ALA A 45 -19.27 14.26 -18.57
N ARG A 46 -18.58 14.97 -17.66
CA ARG A 46 -19.23 15.87 -16.69
C ARG A 46 -19.95 17.02 -17.39
N ARG A 47 -19.35 17.64 -18.42
CA ARG A 47 -19.99 18.70 -19.24
C ARG A 47 -21.21 18.19 -20.00
N ALA A 48 -21.18 16.93 -20.43
CA ALA A 48 -22.32 16.25 -21.04
C ALA A 48 -23.43 15.86 -20.05
N GLY A 49 -23.26 16.14 -18.76
CA GLY A 49 -24.26 15.89 -17.71
C GLY A 49 -24.15 14.51 -17.04
N ALA A 50 -23.08 13.75 -17.30
CA ALA A 50 -22.84 12.51 -16.59
C ALA A 50 -22.54 12.77 -15.11
N ASN A 51 -23.29 12.11 -14.23
CA ASN A 51 -23.02 12.15 -12.79
C ASN A 51 -21.91 11.13 -12.46
N LEU A 52 -20.67 11.61 -12.37
CA LEU A 52 -19.52 10.82 -11.97
C LEU A 52 -19.33 10.93 -10.45
N PRO A 53 -19.72 9.92 -9.64
CA PRO A 53 -19.44 9.95 -8.21
C PRO A 53 -17.92 9.94 -8.00
N TYR A 54 -17.41 10.98 -7.33
CA TYR A 54 -16.03 11.00 -6.89
C TYR A 54 -15.79 9.82 -5.92
N SER A 55 -14.87 8.94 -6.27
CA SER A 55 -14.37 7.90 -5.36
C SER A 55 -13.01 8.32 -4.85
N ALA A 56 -12.92 8.60 -3.54
CA ALA A 56 -11.63 8.81 -2.87
C ALA A 56 -10.80 7.52 -2.72
N ASN A 57 -11.36 6.36 -3.07
CA ASN A 57 -10.71 5.08 -2.92
C ASN A 57 -9.94 4.70 -4.19
N THR A 58 -8.67 4.38 -4.02
CA THR A 58 -7.84 3.73 -5.04
C THR A 58 -8.10 2.22 -5.06
N ALA A 59 -7.54 1.51 -6.04
CA ALA A 59 -7.56 0.05 -6.08
C ALA A 59 -6.93 -0.53 -4.80
N TYR A 60 -7.40 -1.70 -4.36
CA TYR A 60 -6.83 -2.42 -3.21
C TYR A 60 -5.52 -3.12 -3.60
N LEU A 61 -4.53 -2.30 -3.94
CA LEU A 61 -3.19 -2.66 -4.42
C LEU A 61 -2.18 -1.68 -3.79
N ASN A 62 -0.88 -1.98 -3.91
CA ASN A 62 0.18 -1.09 -3.44
C ASN A 62 0.19 0.21 -4.25
N THR A 63 0.24 1.35 -3.54
CA THR A 63 0.32 2.69 -4.17
C THR A 63 1.62 2.90 -4.94
N ILE A 64 2.73 2.31 -4.46
CA ILE A 64 4.04 2.35 -5.11
C ILE A 64 4.19 1.06 -5.92
N LEU A 65 4.42 1.19 -7.23
CA LEU A 65 4.68 0.07 -8.13
C LEU A 65 6.09 -0.48 -7.93
N GLU A 66 6.30 -1.76 -8.20
CA GLU A 66 7.62 -2.42 -8.11
C GLU A 66 8.70 -1.68 -8.93
N SER A 67 8.37 -1.18 -10.11
CA SER A 67 9.30 -0.41 -10.95
C SER A 67 9.68 0.97 -10.39
N ARG A 68 8.94 1.46 -9.39
CA ARG A 68 9.18 2.73 -8.69
C ARG A 68 9.62 2.51 -7.25
N GLU A 69 9.82 1.25 -6.84
CA GLU A 69 10.27 0.91 -5.50
C GLU A 69 11.77 1.19 -5.38
N GLU A 70 12.15 1.95 -4.36
CA GLU A 70 13.54 2.23 -4.05
C GLU A 70 14.17 1.07 -3.28
N HIS A 71 15.45 0.79 -3.55
CA HIS A 71 16.14 -0.27 -2.81
C HIS A 71 16.38 0.15 -1.35
N THR A 72 16.20 -0.80 -0.43
CA THR A 72 16.48 -0.55 0.98
C THR A 72 18.00 -0.34 1.17
N PRO A 73 18.45 0.68 1.92
CA PRO A 73 19.88 0.98 2.05
C PRO A 73 20.65 0.02 2.99
N GLY A 74 19.96 -0.78 3.80
CA GLY A 74 20.54 -1.72 4.74
C GLY A 74 20.76 -3.14 4.19
N ASP A 75 21.36 -4.01 5.00
CA ASP A 75 21.50 -5.45 4.70
C ASP A 75 20.26 -6.22 5.22
N PRO A 76 19.42 -6.78 4.33
CA PRO A 76 18.19 -7.45 4.73
C PRO A 76 18.42 -8.67 5.64
N ALA A 77 19.54 -9.37 5.51
CA ALA A 77 19.85 -10.54 6.32
C ALA A 77 20.22 -10.14 7.75
N ILE A 78 20.99 -9.06 7.90
CA ILE A 78 21.34 -8.51 9.22
C ILE A 78 20.09 -7.96 9.91
N GLU A 79 19.28 -7.15 9.21
CA GLU A 79 18.04 -6.60 9.75
C GLU A 79 17.06 -7.70 10.17
N TRP A 80 16.89 -8.73 9.35
CA TRP A 80 16.05 -9.88 9.69
C TRP A 80 16.54 -10.61 10.95
N ARG A 81 17.86 -10.78 11.11
CA ARG A 81 18.44 -11.40 12.30
C ARG A 81 18.20 -10.55 13.56
N ILE A 82 18.44 -9.24 13.48
CA ILE A 82 18.21 -8.30 14.59
C ILE A 82 16.73 -8.32 14.98
N ARG A 83 15.83 -8.15 14.02
CA ARG A 83 14.37 -8.16 14.23
C ARG A 83 13.88 -9.48 14.84
N SER A 84 14.46 -10.61 14.45
CA SER A 84 14.13 -11.92 15.02
C SER A 84 14.53 -12.03 16.50
N LEU A 85 15.71 -11.51 16.86
CA LEU A 85 16.15 -11.44 18.27
C LEU A 85 15.27 -10.51 19.10
N ILE A 86 14.87 -9.36 18.55
CA ILE A 86 13.95 -8.42 19.21
C ILE A 86 12.59 -9.09 19.46
N ARG A 87 12.03 -9.77 18.44
CA ARG A 87 10.77 -10.53 18.58
C ARG A 87 10.87 -11.62 19.65
N TRP A 88 11.99 -12.35 19.70
CA TRP A 88 12.23 -13.38 20.70
C TRP A 88 12.27 -12.79 22.12
N ASN A 89 13.02 -11.70 22.32
CA ASN A 89 13.13 -11.05 23.63
C ASN A 89 11.78 -10.48 24.07
N ALA A 90 11.02 -9.85 23.18
CA ALA A 90 9.68 -9.34 23.48
C ALA A 90 8.74 -10.47 23.96
N LEU A 91 8.73 -11.61 23.25
CA LEU A 91 7.98 -12.80 23.66
C LEU A 91 8.47 -13.31 25.03
N ALA A 92 9.78 -13.45 25.20
CA ALA A 92 10.39 -14.02 26.40
C ALA A 92 10.04 -13.20 27.65
N MET A 93 10.07 -11.86 27.57
CA MET A 93 9.67 -10.99 28.68
C MET A 93 8.21 -11.22 29.10
N VAL A 94 7.29 -11.30 28.13
CA VAL A 94 5.85 -11.52 28.41
C VAL A 94 5.61 -12.92 28.97
N VAL A 95 6.23 -13.95 28.39
CA VAL A 95 6.10 -15.34 28.89
C VAL A 95 6.68 -15.47 30.29
N GLN A 96 7.83 -14.84 30.56
CA GLN A 96 8.45 -14.85 31.88
C GLN A 96 7.57 -14.16 32.93
N ALA A 97 6.97 -13.02 32.61
CA ALA A 97 6.04 -12.34 33.50
C ALA A 97 4.82 -13.21 33.81
N ASN A 98 4.22 -13.82 32.78
CA ASN A 98 3.04 -14.68 32.94
C ASN A 98 3.33 -15.98 33.71
N ARG A 99 4.59 -16.44 33.74
CA ARG A 99 5.00 -17.57 34.61
C ARG A 99 5.01 -17.21 36.10
N GLN A 100 5.23 -15.94 36.45
CA GLN A 100 5.22 -15.47 37.84
C GLN A 100 3.79 -15.16 38.30
N SER A 101 3.00 -14.51 37.45
CA SER A 101 1.58 -14.27 37.67
C SER A 101 0.87 -14.15 36.33
N SER A 102 -0.19 -14.94 36.15
CA SER A 102 -1.03 -14.93 34.96
C SER A 102 -1.90 -13.68 34.84
N GLU A 103 -1.99 -12.85 35.88
CA GLU A 103 -2.80 -11.62 35.90
C GLU A 103 -2.06 -10.41 35.31
N LEU A 104 -0.72 -10.49 35.19
CA LEU A 104 0.09 -9.41 34.62
C LEU A 104 -0.20 -9.19 33.13
N GLY A 105 -0.55 -10.26 32.39
CA GLY A 105 -0.90 -10.21 30.98
C GLY A 105 0.28 -9.87 30.05
N GLY A 106 -0.01 -9.17 28.95
CA GLY A 106 0.97 -8.72 27.95
C GLY A 106 0.61 -9.14 26.51
N HIS A 107 0.70 -8.19 25.58
CA HIS A 107 0.34 -8.42 24.17
C HIS A 107 1.55 -8.82 23.33
N ILE A 108 1.55 -10.07 22.85
CA ILE A 108 2.59 -10.57 21.93
C ILE A 108 2.18 -10.27 20.47
N ALA A 109 0.93 -10.56 20.13
CA ALA A 109 0.45 -10.50 18.75
C ALA A 109 0.54 -9.09 18.14
N SER A 110 0.22 -8.06 18.93
CA SER A 110 0.25 -6.68 18.46
C SER A 110 1.65 -6.24 18.04
N PHE A 111 2.68 -6.58 18.80
CA PHE A 111 4.05 -6.27 18.41
C PHE A 111 4.51 -7.16 17.25
N ALA A 112 4.15 -8.45 17.27
CA ALA A 112 4.55 -9.36 16.19
C ALA A 112 4.01 -8.95 14.81
N SER A 113 2.81 -8.37 14.73
CA SER A 113 2.24 -7.87 13.47
C SER A 113 2.91 -6.59 12.97
N SER A 114 3.40 -5.72 13.86
CA SER A 114 3.98 -4.42 13.49
C SER A 114 5.52 -4.38 13.55
N ALA A 115 6.19 -5.42 14.05
CA ALA A 115 7.63 -5.36 14.34
C ALA A 115 8.50 -4.99 13.12
N THR A 116 8.11 -5.40 11.91
CA THR A 116 8.85 -5.01 10.69
C THR A 116 8.69 -3.52 10.39
N LEU A 117 7.51 -2.95 10.59
CA LEU A 117 7.27 -1.51 10.42
C LEU A 117 8.13 -0.68 11.39
N TYR A 118 8.19 -1.11 12.66
CA TYR A 118 9.03 -0.44 13.66
C TYR A 118 10.52 -0.59 13.35
N ASP A 119 10.96 -1.77 12.90
CA ASP A 119 12.36 -2.03 12.59
C ASP A 119 12.86 -1.17 11.41
N VAL A 120 12.08 -1.05 10.33
CA VAL A 120 12.40 -0.14 9.22
C VAL A 120 12.47 1.31 9.72
N GLY A 121 11.53 1.74 10.56
CA GLY A 121 11.53 3.07 11.18
C GLY A 121 12.79 3.34 12.02
N PHE A 122 13.18 2.39 12.89
CA PHE A 122 14.36 2.52 13.74
C PHE A 122 15.67 2.55 12.94
N ASN A 123 15.79 1.73 11.90
CA ASN A 123 17.03 1.63 11.14
C ASN A 123 17.23 2.82 10.19
N HIS A 124 16.16 3.35 9.60
CA HIS A 124 16.28 4.23 8.42
C HIS A 124 15.62 5.61 8.54
N PHE A 125 14.76 5.85 9.52
CA PHE A 125 13.94 7.08 9.55
C PHE A 125 13.99 7.85 10.88
N TRP A 126 14.03 7.16 12.01
CA TRP A 126 13.86 7.82 13.30
C TRP A 126 15.15 8.43 13.83
N HIS A 127 15.12 9.75 14.00
CA HIS A 127 16.20 10.51 14.61
C HIS A 127 16.02 10.59 16.13
N ALA A 128 17.05 10.19 16.87
CA ALA A 128 17.12 10.42 18.31
C ALA A 128 17.29 11.92 18.61
N PRO A 129 16.96 12.38 19.82
CA PRO A 129 17.24 13.76 20.23
C PRO A 129 18.72 14.10 20.02
N SER A 130 18.99 15.11 19.19
CA SER A 130 20.33 15.67 18.98
C SER A 130 20.44 17.04 19.66
N ALA A 131 21.67 17.45 20.00
CA ALA A 131 21.92 18.84 20.34
C ALA A 131 21.49 19.74 19.16
N LYS A 132 20.89 20.89 19.48
CA LYS A 132 20.48 21.89 18.48
C LYS A 132 21.68 22.59 17.87
#